data_AF-A0ABC9TS00-F1
#
_entry.id   AF-A0ABC9TS00-F1
#
_cell.length_a   1.000
_cell.length_b   1.000
_cell.length_c   1.000
_cell.angle_alpha   90.00
_cell.angle_beta   90.00
_cell.angle_gamma   90.00
#
_symmetry.space_group_name_H-M   'P 1'
#
loop_
_entity.id
_entity.type
_entity.pdbx_description
1 polymer ?
#
loop_
_entity_poly.entity_id
_entity_poly.type
_entity_poly.pdbx_seq_one_letter_code
_entity_poly.pdbx_strand_id
1 'polypeptide(L)'
;MAQNVQRDWKNEVSKQIVVYKTDKKLLELNDKLKPASKLFPAHIHAMGEEAEKGARSLIQIIMLDYSKGTGENTIRVSAHINPEEAKFLYSRNFCGVSFVDFTQEKIFGDPDEAGLSKVTKLSIKRFDTDAKGEKRRYPWIADIENGRGFAAHNSNGGTYCKKDSYICDARVSVNINDVDMFKLFAKAEAWIRVFEQNQAFKSCLIRFFNKLYLLIKKEILGQTDVIIRHIDESDEWEEDSETRKAS
;
A
#
# COMPACT_ATOMS: atom_id res chain seq x y z
N MET A 1 8.66 -8.63 23.08
CA MET A 1 9.71 -9.02 22.12
C MET A 1 9.03 -9.57 20.89
N ALA A 2 9.17 -8.93 19.72
CA ALA A 2 8.58 -9.45 18.50
C ALA A 2 9.47 -10.58 17.96
N GLN A 3 8.95 -11.80 17.96
CA GLN A 3 9.64 -12.95 17.37
C GLN A 3 10.01 -12.63 15.92
N ASN A 4 11.28 -12.80 15.59
CA ASN A 4 11.82 -12.62 14.26
C ASN A 4 11.38 -13.84 13.44
N VAL A 5 10.12 -13.85 12.99
CA VAL A 5 9.58 -14.93 12.15
C VAL A 5 10.39 -14.94 10.86
N GLN A 6 11.11 -16.04 10.63
CA GLN A 6 11.82 -16.32 9.40
C GLN A 6 10.76 -16.41 8.30
N ARG A 7 10.53 -15.31 7.58
CA ARG A 7 9.56 -15.28 6.48
C ARG A 7 10.02 -16.27 5.40
N ASP A 8 9.11 -16.78 4.59
CA ASP A 8 9.52 -17.53 3.41
C ASP A 8 9.33 -16.62 2.19
N TRP A 9 10.38 -15.88 1.85
CA TRP A 9 10.38 -14.94 0.73
C TRP A 9 10.07 -15.61 -0.62
N LYS A 10 10.15 -16.94 -0.72
CA LYS A 10 9.77 -17.67 -1.95
C LYS A 10 8.25 -17.83 -2.11
N ASN A 11 7.48 -17.71 -1.03
CA ASN A 11 6.05 -18.01 -1.00
C ASN A 11 5.15 -16.81 -0.63
N GLU A 12 5.73 -15.63 -0.39
CA GLU A 12 4.97 -14.40 -0.10
C GLU A 12 5.04 -13.40 -1.27
N VAL A 13 3.88 -12.88 -1.66
CA VAL A 13 3.80 -11.75 -2.59
C VAL A 13 4.45 -10.54 -1.92
N SER A 14 5.56 -10.07 -2.51
CA SER A 14 6.27 -8.89 -2.03
C SER A 14 5.37 -7.65 -2.09
N LYS A 15 5.36 -6.87 -1.01
CA LYS A 15 4.73 -5.55 -0.96
C LYS A 15 5.71 -4.43 -1.32
N GLN A 16 6.96 -4.76 -1.63
CA GLN A 16 8.00 -3.79 -1.94
C GLN A 16 7.73 -3.15 -3.31
N ILE A 17 7.57 -1.83 -3.33
CA ILE A 17 7.45 -1.05 -4.56
C ILE A 17 8.84 -0.70 -5.09
N VAL A 18 9.71 -0.22 -4.20
CA VAL A 18 11.06 0.23 -4.55
C VAL A 18 11.95 0.22 -3.32
N VAL A 19 13.25 0.05 -3.58
CA VAL A 19 14.29 0.11 -2.55
C VAL A 19 15.47 0.95 -3.04
N TYR A 20 15.94 1.83 -2.17
CA TYR A 20 17.23 2.52 -2.26
C TYR A 20 18.16 1.91 -1.22
N LYS A 21 19.35 1.50 -1.64
CA LYS A 21 20.33 0.84 -0.76
C LYS A 21 21.69 1.49 -0.91
N THR A 22 22.38 1.56 0.21
CA THR A 22 23.80 1.87 0.34
C THR A 22 24.45 0.72 1.12
N ASP A 23 25.77 0.74 1.28
CA ASP A 23 26.49 -0.31 2.00
C ASP A 23 26.04 -0.46 3.46
N LYS A 24 25.57 0.63 4.07
CA LYS A 24 25.20 0.67 5.50
C LYS A 24 23.73 0.91 5.76
N LYS A 25 22.98 1.44 4.80
CA LYS A 25 21.59 1.89 5.03
C LYS A 25 20.69 1.55 3.85
N LEU A 26 19.41 1.35 4.16
CA LEU A 26 18.37 1.06 3.19
C LEU A 26 17.15 1.93 3.47
N LEU A 27 16.50 2.40 2.40
CA LEU A 27 15.18 3.03 2.42
C LEU A 27 14.28 2.28 1.43
N GLU A 28 13.13 1.82 1.90
CA GLU A 28 12.18 1.04 1.13
C GLU A 28 10.79 1.65 1.20
N LEU A 29 10.09 1.68 0.06
CA LEU A 29 8.66 1.99 -0.02
C LEU A 29 7.86 0.71 -0.26
N ASN A 30 6.86 0.50 0.58
CA ASN A 30 5.99 -0.67 0.57
C ASN A 30 4.53 -0.29 0.36
N ASP A 31 3.82 -1.14 -0.36
CA ASP A 31 2.38 -1.06 -0.57
C ASP A 31 1.61 -1.36 0.72
N LYS A 32 0.81 -0.38 1.15
CA LYS A 32 -0.24 -0.49 2.16
C LYS A 32 -1.53 0.19 1.69
N LEU A 33 -1.72 0.28 0.37
CA LEU A 33 -2.91 0.86 -0.23
C LEU A 33 -4.12 -0.02 0.08
N LYS A 34 -5.20 0.64 0.45
CA LYS A 34 -6.49 0.05 0.74
C LYS A 34 -7.58 0.82 0.00
N PRO A 35 -8.53 0.13 -0.63
CA PRO A 35 -9.62 0.79 -1.33
C PRO A 35 -10.59 1.37 -0.31
N ALA A 36 -11.26 2.46 -0.70
CA ALA A 36 -12.36 3.02 0.07
C ALA A 36 -13.48 1.99 0.25
N SER A 37 -14.31 2.21 1.28
CA SER A 37 -15.53 1.44 1.45
C SER A 37 -16.44 1.56 0.22
N LYS A 38 -17.27 0.53 -0.02
CA LYS A 38 -18.31 0.56 -1.07
C LYS A 38 -19.32 1.69 -0.86
N LEU A 39 -19.42 2.22 0.36
CA LEU A 39 -20.26 3.37 0.68
C LEU A 39 -19.67 4.70 0.16
N PHE A 40 -18.35 4.75 -0.07
CA PHE A 40 -17.63 5.94 -0.51
C PHE A 40 -16.79 5.67 -1.77
N PRO A 41 -17.40 5.21 -2.88
CA PRO A 41 -16.65 4.76 -4.05
C PRO A 41 -15.82 5.86 -4.71
N ALA A 42 -16.22 7.12 -4.58
CA ALA A 42 -15.52 8.28 -5.13
C ALA A 42 -14.22 8.62 -4.37
N HIS A 43 -14.05 8.15 -3.13
CA HIS A 43 -12.83 8.41 -2.36
C HIS A 43 -11.63 7.62 -2.90
N ILE A 44 -11.88 6.48 -3.58
CA ILE A 44 -10.88 5.53 -4.13
C ILE A 44 -10.01 4.88 -3.05
N HIS A 45 -9.36 5.67 -2.21
CA HIS A 45 -8.52 5.30 -1.09
C HIS A 45 -9.31 5.32 0.22
N ALA A 46 -9.07 4.32 1.08
CA ALA A 46 -9.61 4.33 2.44
C ALA A 46 -9.04 5.51 3.25
N MET A 47 -9.91 6.25 3.94
CA MET A 47 -9.58 7.46 4.69
C MET A 47 -9.69 7.26 6.21
N GLY A 48 -10.16 6.10 6.65
CA GLY A 48 -10.31 5.76 8.06
C GLY A 48 -11.74 5.94 8.56
N GLU A 49 -12.72 5.84 7.66
CA GLU A 49 -14.13 5.88 8.00
C GLU A 49 -14.53 4.71 8.90
N GLU A 50 -15.65 4.83 9.61
CA GLU A 50 -16.18 3.75 10.44
C GLU A 50 -16.47 2.49 9.60
N ALA A 51 -17.03 2.68 8.40
CA ALA A 51 -17.26 1.61 7.42
C ALA A 51 -15.96 0.91 6.96
N GLU A 52 -14.81 1.54 7.18
CA GLU A 52 -13.47 1.03 6.84
C GLU A 52 -12.75 0.49 8.08
N LYS A 53 -13.40 0.51 9.25
CA LYS A 53 -12.82 0.13 10.55
C LYS A 53 -11.52 0.90 10.85
N GLY A 54 -11.50 2.19 10.50
CA GLY A 54 -10.32 3.05 10.67
C GLY A 54 -9.15 2.73 9.72
N ALA A 55 -9.34 1.85 8.73
CA ALA A 55 -8.31 1.53 7.76
C ALA A 55 -7.98 2.74 6.87
N ARG A 56 -6.70 2.98 6.64
CA ARG A 56 -6.21 4.03 5.72
C ARG A 56 -5.39 3.45 4.60
N SER A 57 -5.50 4.05 3.43
CA SER A 57 -4.61 3.82 2.29
C SER A 57 -3.28 4.51 2.55
N LEU A 58 -2.17 3.77 2.50
CA LEU A 58 -0.87 4.28 2.91
C LEU A 58 0.24 3.72 2.01
N ILE A 59 1.37 4.43 1.98
CA ILE A 59 2.66 3.91 1.56
C ILE A 59 3.52 3.82 2.82
N GLN A 60 4.10 2.65 3.06
CA GLN A 60 5.00 2.45 4.19
C GLN A 60 6.43 2.73 3.78
N ILE A 61 7.07 3.66 4.47
CA ILE A 61 8.50 3.93 4.39
C ILE A 61 9.18 3.10 5.48
N ILE A 62 10.19 2.33 5.11
CA ILE A 62 11.02 1.57 6.04
C ILE A 62 12.45 1.99 5.84
N MET A 63 13.15 2.28 6.94
CA MET A 63 14.58 2.52 6.89
C MET A 63 15.31 1.54 7.80
N LEU A 64 16.45 1.06 7.32
CA LEU A 64 17.35 0.16 8.04
C LEU A 64 18.74 0.79 8.13
N ASP A 65 19.38 0.66 9.27
CA ASP A 65 20.78 1.02 9.49
C ASP A 65 21.56 -0.19 10.00
N TYR A 66 22.55 -0.60 9.21
CA TYR A 66 23.45 -1.73 9.44
C TYR A 66 24.85 -1.27 9.89
N SER A 67 25.04 0.02 10.19
CA SER A 67 26.36 0.57 10.55
C SER A 67 26.99 -0.10 11.78
N LYS A 68 26.18 -0.75 12.62
CA LYS A 68 26.60 -1.52 13.80
C LYS A 68 26.52 -3.04 13.62
N GLY A 69 26.35 -3.50 12.38
CA GLY A 69 26.19 -4.91 12.03
C GLY A 69 24.77 -5.27 11.57
N THR A 70 24.61 -6.50 11.09
CA THR A 70 23.35 -7.06 10.58
C THR A 70 22.66 -7.93 11.63
N GLY A 71 21.45 -8.41 11.33
CA GLY A 71 20.69 -9.25 12.26
C GLY A 71 20.14 -8.41 13.42
N GLU A 72 20.38 -8.84 14.65
CA GLU A 72 19.88 -8.18 15.87
C GLU A 72 20.39 -6.75 16.06
N ASN A 73 21.55 -6.41 15.49
CA ASN A 73 22.12 -5.06 15.55
C ASN A 73 21.53 -4.08 14.52
N THR A 74 20.63 -4.56 13.65
CA THR A 74 20.00 -3.71 12.63
C THR A 74 18.99 -2.77 13.30
N ILE A 75 19.23 -1.48 13.19
CA ILE A 75 18.21 -0.49 13.59
C ILE A 75 17.16 -0.44 12.48
N ARG A 76 15.91 -0.73 12.84
CA ARG A 76 14.76 -0.66 11.93
C ARG A 76 13.77 0.36 12.41
N VAL A 77 13.41 1.27 11.52
CA VAL A 77 12.36 2.27 11.74
C VAL A 77 11.39 2.27 10.58
N SER A 78 10.16 2.71 10.83
CA SER A 78 9.16 2.85 9.78
C SER A 78 8.23 4.03 10.01
N ALA A 79 7.70 4.57 8.91
CA ALA A 79 6.68 5.59 8.90
C ALA A 79 5.67 5.31 7.79
N HIS A 80 4.52 5.99 7.87
CA HIS A 80 3.49 5.92 6.85
C HIS A 80 3.16 7.31 6.35
N ILE A 81 3.06 7.41 5.03
CA ILE A 81 2.51 8.56 4.31
C ILE A 81 1.27 8.11 3.53
N ASN A 82 0.33 9.02 3.28
CA ASN A 82 -0.81 8.76 2.41
C ASN A 82 -0.39 8.89 0.92
N PRO A 83 -1.25 8.44 -0.02
CA PRO A 83 -0.96 8.51 -1.46
C PRO A 83 -0.69 9.94 -1.95
N GLU A 84 -1.41 10.92 -1.42
CA GLU A 84 -1.29 12.33 -1.78
C GLU A 84 0.06 12.92 -1.33
N GLU A 85 0.55 12.55 -0.15
CA GLU A 85 1.87 12.91 0.38
C GLU A 85 2.99 12.29 -0.47
N ALA A 86 2.82 11.04 -0.92
CA ALA A 86 3.76 10.42 -1.85
C ALA A 86 3.79 11.15 -3.21
N LYS A 87 2.63 11.50 -3.75
CA LYS A 87 2.49 12.31 -4.97
C LYS A 87 3.05 13.72 -4.79
N PHE A 88 2.88 14.32 -3.61
CA PHE A 88 3.44 15.62 -3.29
C PHE A 88 4.97 15.59 -3.33
N LEU A 89 5.59 14.62 -2.66
CA LEU A 89 7.05 14.44 -2.66
C LEU A 89 7.58 14.17 -4.06
N TYR A 90 6.90 13.32 -4.84
CA TYR A 90 7.19 13.12 -6.26
C TYR A 90 7.16 14.45 -7.02
N SER A 91 6.09 15.25 -6.86
CA SER A 91 5.93 16.52 -7.58
C SER A 91 7.04 17.52 -7.26
N ARG A 92 7.51 17.58 -6.01
CA ARG A 92 8.58 18.51 -5.61
C ARG A 92 9.90 18.15 -6.30
N ASN A 93 10.20 16.85 -6.37
CA ASN A 93 11.38 16.37 -7.08
C ASN A 93 11.24 16.54 -8.60
N PHE A 94 10.10 16.17 -9.19
CA PHE A 94 9.83 16.32 -10.63
C PHE A 94 9.93 17.78 -11.10
N CYS A 95 9.42 18.73 -10.31
CA CYS A 95 9.52 20.15 -10.62
C CYS A 95 10.89 20.77 -10.30
N GLY A 96 11.87 20.00 -9.79
CA GLY A 96 13.21 20.49 -9.50
C GLY A 96 13.25 21.55 -8.39
N VAL A 97 12.36 21.49 -7.40
CA VAL A 97 12.27 22.51 -6.34
C VAL A 97 13.53 22.51 -5.48
N SER A 98 14.08 23.70 -5.22
CA SER A 98 15.33 23.88 -4.48
C SER A 98 15.23 23.56 -2.98
N PHE A 99 14.08 23.86 -2.38
CA PHE A 99 13.82 23.67 -0.95
C PHE A 99 12.56 22.84 -0.71
N VAL A 100 12.68 21.85 0.18
CA VAL A 100 11.56 21.03 0.65
C VAL A 100 11.72 20.82 2.15
N ASP A 101 10.65 21.02 2.91
CA ASP A 101 10.58 20.69 4.33
C ASP A 101 9.27 19.97 4.64
N PHE A 102 9.24 18.65 4.36
CA PHE A 102 8.13 17.79 4.70
C PHE A 102 8.37 17.16 6.07
N THR A 103 7.51 17.44 7.04
CA THR A 103 7.58 16.87 8.39
C THR A 103 6.22 16.34 8.84
N GLN A 104 6.26 15.28 9.63
CA GLN A 104 5.07 14.63 10.15
C GLN A 104 5.36 13.99 11.51
N GLU A 105 4.48 14.20 12.47
CA GLU A 105 4.48 13.49 13.76
C GLU A 105 3.12 12.80 13.94
N LYS A 106 3.13 11.50 14.22
CA LYS A 106 1.93 10.71 14.47
C LYS A 106 2.10 9.92 15.76
N ILE A 107 1.11 10.00 16.64
CA ILE A 107 0.95 9.13 17.81
C ILE A 107 -0.23 8.19 17.59
N PHE A 108 -0.07 6.91 17.90
CA PHE A 108 -1.11 5.91 17.66
C PHE A 108 -0.90 4.64 18.50
N GLY A 109 -1.94 3.80 18.48
CA GLY A 109 -1.98 2.55 19.22
C GLY A 109 -2.27 2.75 20.70
N ASP A 110 -2.65 1.66 21.34
CA ASP A 110 -2.95 1.65 22.76
C ASP A 110 -1.67 1.95 23.57
N PRO A 111 -1.80 2.69 24.68
CA PRO A 111 -0.69 2.92 25.59
C PRO A 111 -0.08 1.62 26.12
N ASP A 112 1.24 1.61 26.34
CA ASP A 112 1.93 0.53 27.05
C ASP A 112 1.63 0.57 28.56
N GLU A 113 2.24 -0.34 29.34
CA GLU A 113 2.08 -0.42 30.79
C GLU A 113 2.48 0.89 31.51
N ALA A 114 3.35 1.70 30.91
CA ALA A 114 3.75 3.00 31.42
C ALA A 114 2.84 4.15 30.94
N GLY A 115 1.78 3.85 30.19
CA GLY A 115 0.85 4.83 29.63
C GLY A 115 1.37 5.54 28.38
N LEU A 116 2.42 5.03 27.72
CA LEU A 116 3.00 5.64 26.54
C LEU A 116 2.50 4.96 25.25
N SER A 117 2.00 5.76 24.31
CA SER A 117 1.62 5.28 22.98
C SER A 117 2.79 5.38 21.99
N LYS A 118 2.70 4.66 20.88
CA LYS A 118 3.74 4.67 19.83
C LYS A 118 3.75 6.01 19.11
N VAL A 119 4.93 6.56 18.91
CA VAL A 119 5.16 7.81 18.18
C VAL A 119 6.08 7.56 17.00
N THR A 120 5.72 8.13 15.86
CA THR A 120 6.54 8.16 14.65
C THR A 120 6.75 9.59 14.20
N LYS A 121 8.00 9.99 13.99
CA LYS A 121 8.38 11.24 13.34
C LYS A 121 9.02 10.93 12.00
N LEU A 122 8.55 11.59 10.95
CA LEU A 122 9.10 11.51 9.60
C LEU A 122 9.50 12.91 9.16
N SER A 123 10.69 13.03 8.58
CA SER A 123 11.18 14.26 7.96
C SER A 123 11.82 13.92 6.62
N ILE A 124 11.40 14.59 5.56
CA ILE A 124 12.01 14.51 4.23
C ILE A 124 12.30 15.93 3.78
N LYS A 125 13.59 16.27 3.76
CA LYS A 125 14.05 17.63 3.49
C LYS A 125 14.99 17.65 2.29
N ARG A 126 15.02 18.79 1.60
CA ARG A 126 15.96 19.04 0.51
C ARG A 126 16.71 20.34 0.75
N PHE A 127 18.04 20.27 0.62
CA PHE A 127 18.94 21.41 0.69
C PHE A 127 19.91 21.37 -0.50
N ASP A 128 19.89 22.38 -1.37
CA ASP A 128 20.82 22.46 -2.50
C ASP A 128 22.27 22.62 -2.09
N THR A 129 22.51 23.35 -1.00
CA THR A 129 23.83 23.70 -0.52
C THR A 129 24.10 23.17 0.87
N ASP A 130 25.37 22.97 1.20
CA ASP A 130 25.82 22.73 2.56
C ASP A 130 25.95 24.05 3.36
N ALA A 131 26.44 23.97 4.60
CA ALA A 131 26.63 25.13 5.46
C ALA A 131 27.69 26.12 4.93
N LYS A 132 28.52 25.71 3.96
CA LYS A 132 29.55 26.54 3.31
C LYS A 132 29.04 27.16 2.01
N GLY A 133 27.83 26.82 1.56
CA GLY A 133 27.26 27.27 0.29
C GLY A 133 27.59 26.35 -0.89
N GLU A 134 28.28 25.23 -0.67
CA GLU A 134 28.70 24.32 -1.74
C GLU A 134 27.57 23.38 -2.13
N LYS A 135 27.45 23.09 -3.43
CA LYS A 135 26.39 22.23 -3.97
C LYS A 135 26.50 20.81 -3.41
N ARG A 136 25.40 20.29 -2.84
CA ARG A 136 25.34 18.93 -2.32
C ARG A 136 25.22 17.90 -3.43
N ARG A 137 25.99 16.82 -3.31
CA ARG A 137 25.81 15.59 -4.13
C ARG A 137 24.56 14.80 -3.73
N TYR A 138 24.20 14.84 -2.44
CA TYR A 138 23.03 14.19 -1.86
C TYR A 138 22.17 15.25 -1.16
N PRO A 139 21.37 16.03 -1.90
CA PRO A 139 20.62 17.16 -1.36
C PRO A 139 19.40 16.73 -0.53
N TRP A 140 18.92 15.49 -0.68
CA TRP A 140 17.77 14.98 0.05
C TRP A 140 18.20 14.24 1.32
N ILE A 141 17.51 14.53 2.42
CA ILE A 141 17.71 13.90 3.72
C ILE A 141 16.36 13.36 4.18
N ALA A 142 16.30 12.06 4.41
CA ALA A 142 15.12 11.38 4.95
C ALA A 142 15.44 10.82 6.32
N ASP A 143 14.69 11.26 7.34
CA ASP A 143 14.82 10.85 8.73
C ASP A 143 13.52 10.20 9.21
N ILE A 144 13.65 9.07 9.90
CA ILE A 144 12.55 8.49 10.69
C ILE A 144 13.03 8.27 12.12
N GLU A 145 12.19 8.73 13.06
CA GLU A 145 12.32 8.44 14.48
C GLU A 145 11.09 7.62 14.91
N ASN A 146 11.33 6.49 15.58
CA ASN A 146 10.31 5.68 16.21
C ASN A 146 10.56 5.70 17.72
N GLY A 147 9.49 5.91 18.47
CA GLY A 147 9.57 6.06 19.90
C GLY A 147 8.23 5.95 20.57
N ARG A 148 8.14 6.52 21.77
CA ARG A 148 6.96 6.48 22.62
C ARG A 148 6.69 7.85 23.26
N GLY A 149 5.46 8.13 23.62
CA GLY A 149 5.07 9.40 24.25
C GLY A 149 3.66 9.36 24.82
N PHE A 150 3.32 10.33 25.67
CA PHE A 150 1.96 10.41 26.22
C PHE A 150 1.01 10.94 25.15
N ALA A 151 -0.05 10.19 24.89
CA ALA A 151 -1.14 10.64 24.04
C ALA A 151 -1.97 11.71 24.75
N ALA A 152 -2.24 12.80 24.04
CA ALA A 152 -3.14 13.85 24.47
C ALA A 152 -4.19 14.08 23.37
N HIS A 153 -5.38 14.52 23.77
CA HIS A 153 -6.48 14.81 22.86
C HIS A 153 -6.72 16.31 22.76
N ASN A 154 -7.00 16.79 21.56
CA ASN A 154 -7.45 18.16 21.33
C ASN A 154 -9.00 18.22 21.34
N SER A 155 -9.53 19.44 21.36
CA SER A 155 -10.99 19.68 21.35
C SER A 155 -11.72 19.11 20.12
N ASN A 156 -11.00 18.84 19.03
CA ASN A 156 -11.55 18.35 17.77
C ASN A 156 -11.42 16.83 17.63
N GLY A 157 -11.08 16.12 18.72
CA GLY A 157 -10.91 14.66 18.73
C GLY A 157 -9.60 14.16 18.11
N GLY A 158 -8.69 15.05 17.71
CA GLY A 158 -7.36 14.70 17.24
C GLY A 158 -6.45 14.28 18.40
N THR A 159 -5.61 13.27 18.16
CA THR A 159 -4.62 12.78 19.13
C THR A 159 -3.23 13.26 18.75
N TYR A 160 -2.47 13.76 19.72
CA TYR A 160 -1.11 14.28 19.53
C TYR A 160 -0.18 13.84 20.67
N CYS A 161 1.13 13.87 20.43
CA CYS A 161 2.10 13.58 21.47
C CYS A 161 2.21 14.79 22.39
N LYS A 162 2.02 14.59 23.70
CA LYS A 162 2.18 15.65 24.69
C LYS A 162 3.60 16.23 24.61
N LYS A 163 3.70 17.56 24.69
CA LYS A 163 4.98 18.27 24.70
C LYS A 163 5.92 17.68 25.76
N ASP A 164 7.19 17.55 25.41
CA ASP A 164 8.27 17.07 26.28
C ASP A 164 8.07 15.64 26.83
N SER A 165 7.15 14.86 26.27
CA SER A 165 6.93 13.44 26.63
C SER A 165 7.57 12.44 25.67
N TYR A 166 8.08 12.90 24.53
CA TYR A 166 8.60 12.02 23.50
C TYR A 166 9.93 11.39 23.93
N ILE A 167 9.98 10.07 23.85
CA ILE A 167 11.17 9.25 24.09
C ILE A 167 11.51 8.56 22.77
N CYS A 168 12.67 8.89 22.20
CA CYS A 168 13.16 8.27 20.97
C CYS A 168 13.76 6.89 21.28
N ASP A 169 13.19 5.83 20.72
CA ASP A 169 13.71 4.47 20.88
C ASP A 169 14.69 4.13 19.74
N ALA A 170 14.40 4.57 18.51
CA ALA A 170 15.23 4.30 17.34
C ALA A 170 15.15 5.43 16.30
N ARG A 171 16.27 5.69 15.62
CA ARG A 171 16.37 6.70 14.57
C ARG A 171 17.25 6.20 13.42
N VAL A 172 16.81 6.47 12.19
CA VAL A 172 17.63 6.28 10.98
C VAL A 172 17.53 7.52 10.11
N SER A 173 18.65 7.91 9.51
CA SER A 173 18.77 9.03 8.58
C SER A 173 19.49 8.58 7.31
N VAL A 174 18.95 8.89 6.15
CA VAL A 174 19.48 8.49 4.84
C VAL A 174 19.59 9.71 3.93
N ASN A 175 20.76 9.89 3.31
CA ASN A 175 20.99 10.91 2.30
C ASN A 175 20.82 10.31 0.90
N ILE A 176 20.16 11.05 0.00
CA ILE A 176 19.75 10.57 -1.33
C ILE A 176 20.07 11.66 -2.37
N ASN A 177 20.54 11.24 -3.54
CA ASN A 177 20.73 12.15 -4.67
C ASN A 177 19.40 12.41 -5.40
N ASP A 178 19.35 13.44 -6.25
CA ASP A 178 18.11 13.81 -6.94
C ASP A 178 17.54 12.67 -7.81
N VAL A 179 18.41 11.90 -8.49
CA VAL A 179 18.02 10.81 -9.39
C VAL A 179 17.40 9.64 -8.63
N ASP A 180 17.99 9.24 -7.50
CA ASP A 180 17.48 8.12 -6.71
C ASP A 180 16.23 8.53 -5.92
N MET A 181 16.15 9.78 -5.48
CA MET A 181 14.92 10.34 -4.91
C MET A 181 13.79 10.36 -5.94
N PHE A 182 14.10 10.75 -7.19
CA PHE A 182 13.15 10.67 -8.30
C PHE A 182 12.65 9.24 -8.49
N LYS A 183 13.56 8.26 -8.63
CA LYS A 183 13.19 6.85 -8.82
C LYS A 183 12.31 6.30 -7.70
N LEU A 184 12.60 6.65 -6.45
CA LEU A 184 11.82 6.22 -5.29
C LEU A 184 10.35 6.65 -5.44
N PHE A 185 10.13 7.96 -5.59
CA PHE A 185 8.76 8.49 -5.60
C PHE A 185 8.06 8.38 -6.94
N ALA A 186 8.79 8.30 -8.06
CA ALA A 186 8.21 8.00 -9.38
C ALA A 186 7.61 6.59 -9.43
N LYS A 187 8.30 5.59 -8.85
CA LYS A 187 7.76 4.22 -8.77
C LYS A 187 6.57 4.15 -7.82
N ALA A 188 6.62 4.84 -6.68
CA ALA A 188 5.47 4.94 -5.77
C ALA A 188 4.26 5.59 -6.44
N GLU A 189 4.45 6.71 -7.14
CA GLU A 189 3.39 7.40 -7.86
C GLU A 189 2.78 6.52 -8.97
N ALA A 190 3.61 5.86 -9.77
CA ALA A 190 3.13 4.94 -10.80
C ALA A 190 2.31 3.78 -10.20
N TRP A 191 2.76 3.22 -9.07
CA TRP A 191 2.01 2.17 -8.37
C TRP A 191 0.67 2.65 -7.84
N ILE A 192 0.63 3.83 -7.22
CA ILE A 192 -0.60 4.48 -6.76
C ILE A 192 -1.56 4.68 -7.94
N ARG A 193 -1.07 5.17 -9.07
CA ARG A 193 -1.88 5.41 -10.27
C ARG A 193 -2.52 4.12 -10.80
N VAL A 194 -1.76 3.02 -10.85
CA VAL A 194 -2.29 1.70 -11.25
C VAL A 194 -3.36 1.23 -10.26
N PHE A 195 -3.13 1.42 -8.97
CA PHE A 195 -4.11 1.09 -7.94
C PHE A 195 -5.41 1.91 -8.11
N GLU A 196 -5.31 3.23 -8.32
CA GLU A 196 -6.44 4.12 -8.51
C GLU A 196 -7.27 3.76 -9.74
N GLN A 197 -6.60 3.51 -10.87
CA GLN A 197 -7.26 3.03 -12.09
C GLN A 197 -8.00 1.72 -11.84
N ASN A 198 -7.34 0.75 -11.21
CA ASN A 198 -7.95 -0.53 -10.90
C ASN A 198 -9.21 -0.38 -10.03
N GLN A 199 -9.20 0.50 -9.02
CA GLN A 199 -10.40 0.73 -8.20
C GLN A 199 -11.50 1.44 -8.97
N ALA A 200 -11.18 2.45 -9.80
CA ALA A 200 -12.15 3.17 -10.61
C ALA A 200 -12.88 2.25 -11.61
N PHE A 201 -12.19 1.29 -12.21
CA PHE A 201 -12.76 0.36 -13.18
C PHE A 201 -13.34 -0.92 -12.57
N LYS A 202 -13.14 -1.17 -11.27
CA LYS A 202 -13.54 -2.41 -10.60
C LYS A 202 -15.03 -2.73 -10.75
N SER A 203 -15.90 -1.72 -10.60
CA SER A 203 -17.34 -1.89 -10.76
C SER A 203 -17.73 -2.24 -12.20
N CYS A 204 -17.09 -1.60 -13.19
CA CYS A 204 -17.28 -1.89 -14.60
C CYS A 204 -16.81 -3.30 -14.97
N LEU A 205 -15.60 -3.69 -14.52
CA LEU A 205 -15.05 -5.04 -14.71
C LEU A 205 -15.98 -6.11 -14.15
N ILE A 206 -16.45 -5.96 -12.90
CA ILE A 206 -17.39 -6.91 -12.28
C ILE A 206 -18.68 -6.99 -13.11
N ARG A 207 -19.21 -5.86 -13.59
CA ARG A 207 -20.41 -5.85 -14.44
C ARG A 207 -20.19 -6.55 -15.77
N PHE A 208 -19.03 -6.36 -16.40
CA PHE A 208 -18.67 -7.07 -17.64
C PHE A 208 -18.52 -8.57 -17.42
N PHE A 209 -17.84 -8.98 -16.36
CA PHE A 209 -17.72 -10.40 -15.99
C PHE A 209 -19.07 -11.04 -15.73
N ASN A 210 -19.97 -10.36 -14.99
CA ASN A 210 -21.32 -10.87 -14.75
C ASN A 210 -22.12 -11.01 -16.05
N LYS A 211 -22.04 -10.03 -16.96
CA LYS A 211 -22.68 -10.13 -18.27
C LYS A 211 -22.13 -11.30 -19.08
N LEU A 212 -20.80 -11.44 -19.14
CA LEU A 212 -20.15 -12.53 -19.86
C LEU A 212 -20.54 -13.89 -19.27
N TYR A 213 -20.54 -14.03 -17.94
CA TYR A 213 -20.98 -15.23 -17.26
C TYR A 213 -22.42 -15.60 -17.61
N LEU A 214 -23.34 -14.63 -17.61
CA LEU A 214 -24.75 -14.87 -17.99
C LEU A 214 -24.89 -15.27 -19.46
N LEU A 215 -24.12 -14.69 -20.37
CA LEU A 215 -24.11 -15.06 -21.78
C LEU A 215 -23.61 -16.49 -21.98
N ILE A 216 -22.48 -16.85 -21.36
CA ILE A 216 -21.93 -18.21 -21.42
C ILE A 216 -22.92 -19.22 -20.83
N LYS A 217 -23.53 -18.90 -19.68
CA LYS A 217 -24.54 -19.76 -19.06
C LYS A 217 -25.74 -20.00 -19.99
N LYS A 218 -26.21 -18.95 -20.67
CA LYS A 218 -27.32 -19.06 -21.63
C LYS A 218 -26.95 -19.93 -22.83
N GLU A 219 -25.74 -19.77 -23.37
CA GLU A 219 -25.25 -20.57 -24.50
C GLU A 219 -25.15 -22.05 -24.13
N ILE A 220 -24.55 -22.37 -22.98
CA ILE A 220 -24.42 -23.76 -22.50
C ILE A 220 -25.81 -24.39 -22.31
N LEU A 221 -26.74 -23.70 -21.64
CA LEU A 221 -28.10 -24.22 -21.43
C LEU A 221 -28.84 -24.43 -22.75
N GLY A 222 -28.72 -23.47 -23.68
CA GLY A 222 -29.34 -23.59 -25.00
C GLY A 222 -28.82 -24.79 -25.79
N GLN A 223 -27.52 -25.08 -25.72
CA GLN A 223 -26.94 -26.28 -26.33
C GLN A 223 -27.44 -27.57 -25.64
N THR A 224 -27.57 -27.57 -24.32
CA THR A 224 -28.16 -28.71 -23.58
C THR A 224 -29.59 -28.99 -24.02
N ASP A 225 -30.44 -27.97 -24.16
CA ASP A 225 -31.83 -28.14 -24.60
C ASP A 225 -31.94 -28.66 -26.03
N VAL A 226 -30.97 -28.34 -26.89
CA VAL A 226 -30.89 -28.87 -28.26
C VAL A 226 -30.45 -30.33 -28.24
N ILE A 227 -29.47 -30.69 -27.42
CA ILE A 227 -29.00 -32.08 -27.27
C ILE A 227 -30.11 -32.96 -26.71
N ILE A 228 -30.81 -32.53 -25.66
CA ILE A 228 -31.94 -33.27 -25.08
C ILE A 228 -33.02 -33.53 -26.13
N ARG A 229 -33.42 -32.50 -26.89
CA ARG A 229 -34.39 -32.68 -27.97
C ARG A 229 -33.96 -33.69 -29.02
N HIS A 230 -32.68 -33.71 -29.41
CA HIS A 230 -32.19 -34.71 -30.36
C HIS A 230 -32.14 -36.12 -29.78
N ILE A 231 -31.92 -36.27 -28.46
CA ILE A 231 -31.99 -37.57 -27.77
C ILE A 231 -33.43 -38.05 -27.70
N ASP A 232 -34.36 -37.20 -27.24
CA ASP A 232 -35.79 -37.51 -27.16
C ASP A 232 -36.36 -37.86 -28.56
N GLU A 233 -35.99 -37.10 -29.59
CA GLU A 233 -36.32 -37.40 -30.99
C GLU A 233 -35.62 -38.66 -31.51
N SER A 234 -34.51 -39.14 -30.93
CA SER A 234 -33.91 -40.41 -31.37
C SER A 234 -34.61 -41.60 -30.71
N ASP A 235 -34.97 -41.47 -29.43
CA ASP A 235 -35.68 -42.50 -28.67
C ASP A 235 -37.10 -42.75 -29.20
N GLU A 236 -37.83 -41.68 -29.60
CA GLU A 236 -39.16 -41.82 -30.23
C GLU A 236 -39.10 -42.61 -31.55
N TRP A 237 -38.04 -42.43 -32.35
CA TRP A 237 -37.91 -43.14 -33.64
C TRP A 237 -37.49 -44.60 -33.46
N GLU A 238 -36.78 -44.95 -32.38
CA GLU A 238 -36.47 -46.34 -32.04
C GLU A 238 -37.74 -47.09 -31.59
N GLU A 239 -38.58 -46.51 -30.71
CA GLU A 239 -39.86 -47.11 -30.28
C GLU A 239 -40.85 -47.32 -31.46
N ASP A 240 -40.94 -46.35 -32.36
CA ASP A 240 -41.80 -46.41 -33.55
C ASP A 240 -41.32 -47.45 -34.58
N SER A 241 -40.02 -47.77 -34.57
CA SER A 241 -39.41 -48.80 -35.41
C SER A 241 -39.59 -50.22 -34.85
N GLU A 242 -39.58 -50.37 -33.52
CA GLU A 242 -39.84 -51.66 -32.84
C GLU A 242 -41.31 -52.06 -32.94
N THR A 243 -42.23 -51.10 -32.76
CA THR A 243 -43.68 -51.34 -32.91
C THR A 243 -44.09 -51.72 -34.34
N ARG A 244 -43.44 -51.17 -35.37
CA ARG A 244 -43.67 -51.57 -36.78
C ARG A 244 -43.12 -52.95 -37.14
N LYS A 245 -42.14 -53.48 -36.39
CA LYS A 245 -41.61 -54.84 -36.60
C LYS A 245 -42.41 -55.92 -35.86
N ALA A 246 -43.28 -55.52 -34.93
CA ALA A 246 -44.16 -56.42 -34.17
C ALA A 246 -45.58 -56.57 -34.77
N SER A 247 -45.86 -55.90 -35.88
CA SER A 247 -47.08 -56.00 -36.70
C SER A 247 -46.87 -56.91 -37.91
#